data_AF-A0A9E5UY94-F1
#
_entry.id   AF-A0A9E5UY94-F1
#
_cell.length_a   1.000
_cell.length_b   1.000
_cell.length_c   1.000
_cell.angle_alpha   90.00
_cell.angle_beta   90.00
_cell.angle_gamma   90.00
#
_symmetry.space_group_name_H-M   'P 1'
#
loop_
_entity.id
_entity.type
_entity.pdbx_description
1 polymer ?
#
loop_
_entity_poly.entity_id
_entity_poly.type
_entity_poly.pdbx_seq_one_letter_code
_entity_poly.pdbx_strand_id
1 'polypeptide(L)'
;MVRSTERLLNDARIMINNALTDPFIQDRLMEYGYTSDRIQAGKALYEIALTTLQKQQADYGEQISATAALNQAWDEAKASYMRLVKITRVAFKGDAGT
;
A
#
# COMPACT_ATOMS: atom_id res chain seq x y z
N MET A 1 -6.22 -4.66 21.91
CA MET A 1 -6.64 -3.98 20.66
C MET A 1 -5.41 -3.26 20.10
N VAL A 2 -4.81 -3.77 19.03
CA VAL A 2 -3.60 -3.18 18.42
C VAL A 2 -4.02 -1.88 17.70
N ARG A 3 -3.30 -0.77 17.93
CA ARG A 3 -3.58 0.51 17.24
C ARG A 3 -3.24 0.36 15.75
N SER A 4 -4.06 0.90 14.84
CA SER A 4 -3.69 0.97 13.41
C SER A 4 -2.51 1.92 13.21
N THR A 5 -1.61 1.61 12.28
CA THR A 5 -0.42 2.40 11.96
C THR A 5 -0.77 3.83 11.57
N GLU A 6 -1.87 4.02 10.83
CA GLU A 6 -2.41 5.33 10.47
C GLU A 6 -2.79 6.18 11.68
N ARG A 7 -3.49 5.57 12.65
CA ARG A 7 -3.89 6.26 13.88
C ARG A 7 -2.65 6.66 14.69
N LEU A 8 -1.68 5.75 14.79
CA LEU A 8 -0.42 6.02 15.47
C LEU A 8 0.33 7.20 14.83
N LEU A 9 0.42 7.24 13.50
CA LEU A 9 1.08 8.34 12.78
C LEU A 9 0.31 9.65 12.93
N ASN A 10 -1.03 9.62 12.92
CA ASN A 10 -1.81 10.83 13.14
C ASN A 10 -1.63 11.38 14.56
N ASP A 11 -1.65 10.51 15.57
CA ASP A 11 -1.39 10.92 16.96
C ASP A 11 0.02 11.51 17.11
N ALA A 12 1.03 10.85 16.51
CA ALA A 12 2.41 11.32 16.51
C ALA A 12 2.56 12.71 15.87
N ARG A 13 1.87 12.96 14.74
CA ARG A 13 1.84 14.28 14.10
C ARG A 13 1.36 15.37 15.04
N ILE A 14 0.25 15.11 15.75
CA ILE A 14 -0.32 16.06 16.70
C ILE A 14 0.66 16.32 17.85
N MET A 15 1.23 15.25 18.43
CA MET A 15 2.19 15.37 19.54
C MET A 15 3.45 16.14 19.14
N ILE A 16 4.05 15.81 17.99
CA ILE A 16 5.25 16.49 17.47
C ILE A 16 4.96 17.96 17.19
N ASN A 17 3.83 18.27 16.55
CA ASN A 17 3.47 19.65 16.28
C ASN A 17 3.28 20.44 17.57
N ASN A 18 2.49 19.92 18.52
CA ASN A 18 2.25 20.58 19.79
C ASN A 18 3.56 20.81 20.56
N ALA A 19 4.46 19.82 20.56
CA ALA A 19 5.76 19.92 21.23
C ALA A 19 6.71 20.96 20.61
N LEU A 20 6.53 21.29 19.32
CA LEU A 20 7.34 22.29 18.62
C LEU A 20 6.71 23.68 18.60
N THR A 21 5.39 23.79 18.75
CA THR A 21 4.66 25.06 18.61
C THR A 21 4.21 25.66 19.93
N ASP A 22 4.04 24.86 20.99
CA ASP A 22 3.61 25.33 22.31
C ASP A 22 4.81 25.38 23.27
N PRO A 23 5.28 26.59 23.65
CA PRO A 23 6.40 26.76 24.57
C PRO A 23 6.19 26.10 25.93
N PHE A 24 4.95 26.09 26.45
CA PHE A 24 4.65 25.47 27.74
C PHE A 24 4.86 23.95 27.69
N ILE A 25 4.45 23.30 26.60
CA ILE A 25 4.66 21.87 26.38
C ILE A 25 6.15 21.60 26.16
N GLN A 26 6.82 22.43 25.36
CA GLN A 26 8.25 22.29 25.09
C GLN A 26 9.09 22.38 26.37
N ASP A 27 8.81 23.34 27.25
CA ASP A 27 9.50 23.50 28.53
C ASP A 27 9.32 22.25 29.41
N ARG A 28 8.09 21.72 29.49
CA ARG A 28 7.80 20.49 30.25
C ARG A 28 8.50 19.26 29.68
N LEU A 29 8.58 19.14 28.36
CA LEU A 29 9.27 18.03 27.69
C LEU A 29 10.78 18.11 27.87
N MET A 30 11.34 19.33 27.92
CA MET A 30 12.76 19.56 28.18
C MET A 30 13.18 19.05 29.57
N GLU A 31 12.31 19.15 30.59
CA GLU A 31 12.56 18.56 31.93
C GLU A 31 12.81 17.03 31.87
N TYR A 32 12.28 16.35 30.85
CA TYR A 32 12.48 14.91 30.60
C TYR A 32 13.55 14.62 29.52
N GLY A 33 14.31 15.63 29.08
CA GLY A 33 15.37 15.47 28.09
C GLY A 33 14.88 15.35 26.64
N TYR A 34 13.67 15.83 26.35
CA TYR A 34 13.18 16.02 24.98
C TYR A 34 13.45 17.45 24.53
N THR A 35 14.68 17.70 24.10
CA THR A 35 15.08 18.98 23.52
C THR A 35 14.44 19.17 22.14
N SER A 36 14.41 20.42 21.65
CA SER A 36 13.94 20.73 20.30
C SER A 36 14.62 19.86 19.24
N ASP A 37 15.95 19.71 19.31
CA ASP A 37 16.72 18.87 18.39
C ASP A 37 16.26 17.41 18.38
N ARG A 38 15.94 16.85 19.56
CA ARG A 38 15.44 15.48 19.68
C ARG A 38 14.03 15.34 19.11
N ILE A 39 13.18 16.35 19.30
CA ILE A 39 11.83 16.38 18.73
C ILE A 39 11.91 16.50 17.19
N GLN A 40 12.83 17.31 16.67
CA GLN A 40 13.08 17.43 15.22
C GLN A 40 13.61 16.12 14.62
N ALA A 41 14.51 15.41 15.33
CA ALA A 41 14.93 14.07 14.91
C ALA A 41 13.75 13.08 14.87
N GLY A 42 12.84 13.16 15.86
CA GLY A 42 11.59 12.41 15.86
C GLY A 42 10.67 12.76 14.68
N LYS A 43 10.58 14.05 14.31
CA LYS A 43 9.84 14.53 13.14
C LYS A 43 10.38 13.94 11.84
N ALA A 44 11.71 13.87 11.68
CA ALA A 44 12.32 13.23 10.52
C ALA A 44 11.96 11.74 10.41
N LEU A 45 11.97 11.01 11.54
CA LEU A 45 11.53 9.61 11.57
C LEU A 45 10.04 9.45 11.24
N TYR A 46 9.20 10.36 11.75
CA TYR A 46 7.78 10.42 11.42
C TYR A 46 7.54 10.62 9.91
N GLU A 47 8.28 11.54 9.28
CA GLU A 47 8.17 11.81 7.85
C GLU A 47 8.55 10.58 7.01
N ILE A 48 9.65 9.91 7.35
CA ILE A 48 10.06 8.65 6.70
C ILE A 48 8.98 7.59 6.82
N ALA A 49 8.42 7.41 8.02
CA ALA A 49 7.37 6.44 8.27
C ALA A 49 6.09 6.76 7.48
N LEU A 50 5.70 8.05 7.42
CA LEU A 50 4.55 8.51 6.64
C LEU A 50 4.74 8.22 5.14
N THR A 51 5.89 8.58 4.57
CA THR A 51 6.20 8.30 3.17
C THR A 51 6.20 6.80 2.87
N THR A 52 6.75 5.99 3.79
CA THR A 52 6.77 4.53 3.63
C THR A 52 5.36 3.94 3.64
N LEU A 53 4.49 4.40 4.55
CA LEU A 53 3.09 3.96 4.61
C LEU A 53 2.32 4.36 3.34
N GLN A 54 2.48 5.60 2.88
CA GLN A 54 1.85 6.07 1.65
C GLN A 54 2.29 5.27 0.44
N LYS A 55 3.59 4.95 0.34
CA LYS A 55 4.12 4.08 -0.71
C LYS A 55 3.50 2.69 -0.63
N GLN A 56 3.46 2.07 0.56
CA GLN A 56 2.84 0.76 0.73
C GLN A 56 1.38 0.73 0.28
N GLN A 57 0.60 1.77 0.61
CA GLN A 57 -0.80 1.88 0.20
C GLN A 57 -0.93 1.98 -1.33
N ALA A 58 -0.06 2.76 -1.98
CA ALA A 58 -0.02 2.87 -3.43
C ALA A 58 0.36 1.54 -4.09
N ASP A 59 1.44 0.90 -3.63
CA ASP A 59 1.92 -0.38 -4.15
C ASP A 59 0.85 -1.48 -4.01
N TYR A 60 0.12 -1.49 -2.89
CA TYR A 60 -0.99 -2.42 -2.67
C TYR A 60 -2.17 -2.18 -3.63
N GLY A 61 -2.52 -0.92 -3.88
CA GLY A 61 -3.54 -0.56 -4.87
C GLY A 61 -3.14 -0.98 -6.29
N GLU A 62 -1.87 -0.77 -6.65
CA GLU A 62 -1.31 -1.19 -7.94
C GLU A 62 -1.33 -2.72 -8.08
N GLN A 63 -0.94 -3.46 -7.03
CA GLN A 63 -1.00 -4.92 -7.03
C GLN A 63 -2.42 -5.44 -7.27
N ILE A 64 -3.43 -4.87 -6.60
CA ILE A 64 -4.83 -5.25 -6.79
C ILE A 64 -5.27 -5.00 -8.23
N SER A 65 -4.97 -3.81 -8.76
CA SER A 65 -5.35 -3.43 -10.11
C SER A 65 -4.67 -4.31 -11.16
N ALA A 66 -3.37 -4.58 -11.03
CA ALA A 66 -2.62 -5.45 -11.92
C ALA A 66 -3.14 -6.89 -11.90
N THR A 67 -3.48 -7.42 -10.72
CA THR A 67 -4.07 -8.75 -10.58
C THR A 67 -5.43 -8.84 -11.27
N ALA A 68 -6.27 -7.81 -11.12
CA ALA A 68 -7.57 -7.74 -11.79
C ALA A 68 -7.41 -7.70 -13.32
N ALA A 69 -6.50 -6.86 -13.83
CA ALA A 69 -6.21 -6.77 -15.27
C ALA A 69 -5.69 -8.07 -15.85
N LEU A 70 -4.78 -8.76 -15.14
CA LEU A 70 -4.26 -10.07 -15.53
C LEU A 70 -5.38 -11.11 -15.62
N ASN A 71 -6.22 -11.21 -14.59
CA ASN A 71 -7.32 -12.18 -14.57
C ASN A 71 -8.31 -11.93 -15.70
N GLN A 72 -8.65 -10.66 -15.96
CA GLN A 72 -9.52 -10.29 -17.08
C GLN A 72 -8.91 -10.72 -18.42
N ALA A 73 -7.66 -10.36 -18.68
CA ALA A 73 -6.97 -10.72 -19.93
C ALA A 73 -6.87 -12.24 -20.11
N TRP A 74 -6.64 -12.96 -19.01
CA TRP A 74 -6.58 -14.43 -19.02
C TRP A 74 -7.92 -15.06 -19.38
N ASP A 75 -9.02 -14.57 -18.79
CA ASP A 75 -10.36 -15.06 -19.06
C ASP A 75 -10.77 -14.79 -20.52
N GLU A 76 -10.44 -13.61 -21.05
CA GLU A 76 -10.66 -13.26 -22.47
C GLU A 76 -9.87 -14.16 -23.42
N ALA A 77 -8.58 -14.39 -23.13
CA ALA A 77 -7.73 -15.27 -23.91
C ALA A 77 -8.23 -16.73 -23.87
N LYS A 78 -8.58 -17.22 -22.68
CA LYS A 78 -9.12 -18.57 -22.48
C LYS A 78 -10.43 -18.76 -23.21
N ALA A 79 -11.34 -17.78 -23.16
CA ALA A 79 -12.61 -17.85 -23.88
C ALA A 79 -12.39 -17.95 -25.39
N SER A 80 -11.47 -17.16 -25.94
CA SER A 80 -11.10 -17.16 -27.35
C SER A 80 -10.45 -18.48 -27.77
N TYR A 81 -9.48 -18.96 -27.00
CA TYR A 81 -8.84 -20.26 -27.21
C TYR A 81 -9.85 -21.42 -27.21
N MET A 82 -10.73 -21.46 -26.20
CA MET A 82 -11.73 -22.52 -26.09
C MET A 82 -12.75 -22.49 -27.24
N ARG A 83 -13.05 -21.31 -27.79
CA ARG A 83 -13.87 -21.20 -29.01
C ARG A 83 -13.17 -21.84 -30.20
N LEU A 84 -11.87 -21.58 -30.39
CA LEU A 84 -11.08 -22.19 -31.45
C LEU A 84 -11.00 -23.72 -31.30
N VAL A 85 -10.73 -24.23 -30.10
CA VAL A 85 -10.70 -25.68 -29.81
C VAL A 85 -12.02 -26.37 -30.16
N LYS A 86 -13.15 -25.71 -29.90
CA LYS A 86 -14.47 -26.24 -30.29
C LYS A 86 -14.62 -26.31 -31.80
N ILE A 87 -14.19 -25.28 -32.53
CA ILE A 87 -14.24 -25.26 -34.00
C ILE A 87 -13.35 -26.36 -34.58
N THR A 88 -12.10 -26.48 -34.13
CA THR A 88 -11.17 -27.50 -34.64
C THR A 88 -11.68 -28.92 -34.36
N ARG A 89 -12.24 -29.18 -33.17
CA ARG A 89 -12.83 -30.49 -32.86
C ARG A 89 -13.95 -30.88 -33.83
N VAL A 90 -14.72 -29.91 -34.34
CA VAL A 90 -15.75 -30.16 -35.35
C VAL A 90 -15.14 -30.34 -36.73
N ALA A 91 -14.19 -29.47 -37.11
CA ALA A 91 -13.55 -29.49 -38.42
C ALA A 91 -12.79 -30.80 -38.69
N PHE A 92 -12.10 -31.33 -37.67
CA PHE A 92 -11.33 -32.59 -37.77
C PHE A 92 -12.15 -33.82 -37.34
N LYS A 93 -13.48 -33.71 -37.24
CA LYS A 93 -14.33 -34.83 -36.83
C LYS A 93 -14.36 -35.90 -37.94
N GLY A 94 -13.59 -36.96 -37.78
CA GLY A 94 -13.49 -38.08 -38.73
C GLY A 94 -12.19 -38.14 -39.53
N ASP A 95 -11.26 -37.19 -39.32
CA ASP A 95 -9.92 -37.28 -39.88
C ASP A 95 -9.11 -38.32 -39.09
N ALA A 96 -8.64 -39.38 -39.74
CA ALA A 96 -7.93 -40.51 -39.13
C ALA A 96 -6.44 -40.19 -38.82
N GLY A 97 -6.17 -38.98 -38.34
CA GLY A 97 -4.84 -38.45 -38.04
C GLY A 97 -4.53 -38.28 -36.55
N THR A 98 -5.31 -38.89 -35.65
CA THR A 98 -4.96 -39.24 -34.26
C THR A 98 -5.65 -40.54 -33.88
#